data_AF-A0AAD6W685-F1
#
_entry.id   AF-A0AAD6W685-F1
#
_cell.length_a   1.000
_cell.length_b   1.000
_cell.length_c   1.000
_cell.angle_alpha   90.00
_cell.angle_beta   90.00
_cell.angle_gamma   90.00
#
_symmetry.space_group_name_H-M   'P 1'
#
loop_
_entity.id
_entity.type
_entity.pdbx_description
1 polymer ?
#
loop_
_entity_poly.entity_id
_entity_poly.type
_entity_poly.pdbx_seq_one_letter_code
_entity_poly.pdbx_strand_id
1 'polypeptide(L)'
;MISMSTQIFCGHLGNLELAAVSLGNTGIQVFAFGLLLGMGSAVETLCGQAYGANRYEILGIYLQRSTILLMVTALPLMVIYIFSKPILILLGEPVNIASAAAVFVHGLIPQIFAYAANFPIQKFLQSQSIIAPSAYISVGALVVHLFLTWLAVFKWDWGLLGAGLVLSLSWWIIVVAQFAYIAMSKTCRNTWKGFSLQAFDGLWRFFKLSATSAVMLCLETWYFQILVLIAGLLKNAEVALDSLSVCTTISGWVFMISVGFNTAASVRVSNELGAGHPKSASFSVVVVTSCSFIISVIAAIVVMIFRDSISYIFTEGEVVAKAASDLSPFLAATLILNGVQPVLSGNNL
;
A
#
# COMPACT_ATOMS: atom_id res chain seq x y z
N MET A 1 5.58 4.62 -5.85
CA MET A 1 6.67 4.79 -6.82
C MET A 1 6.61 3.80 -7.97
N ILE A 2 6.75 2.48 -7.75
CA ILE A 2 6.77 1.47 -8.82
C ILE A 2 5.48 1.47 -9.69
N SER A 3 4.29 1.51 -9.07
CA SER A 3 3.02 1.60 -9.83
C SER A 3 2.86 2.95 -10.56
N MET A 4 3.32 4.06 -9.96
CA MET A 4 3.29 5.38 -10.61
C MET A 4 4.21 5.46 -11.81
N SER A 5 5.43 4.91 -11.73
CA SER A 5 6.32 4.84 -12.89
C SER A 5 5.69 4.00 -14.00
N THR A 6 5.08 2.86 -13.68
CA THR A 6 4.36 2.04 -14.67
C THR A 6 3.27 2.84 -15.39
N GLN A 7 2.49 3.63 -14.65
CA GLN A 7 1.45 4.50 -15.21
C GLN A 7 2.04 5.60 -16.11
N ILE A 8 3.16 6.23 -15.72
CA ILE A 8 3.86 7.21 -16.55
C ILE A 8 4.33 6.58 -17.86
N PHE A 9 4.96 5.40 -17.82
CA PHE A 9 5.40 4.69 -19.02
C PHE A 9 4.23 4.37 -19.97
N CYS A 10 3.11 3.88 -19.42
CA CYS A 10 1.94 3.57 -20.23
C CYS A 10 1.23 4.81 -20.77
N GLY A 11 1.32 5.95 -20.07
CA GLY A 11 0.78 7.22 -20.58
C GLY A 11 1.48 7.71 -21.85
N HIS A 12 2.72 7.32 -22.09
CA HIS A 12 3.43 7.60 -23.34
C HIS A 12 3.02 6.68 -24.50
N LEU A 13 2.28 5.59 -24.25
CA LEU A 13 1.69 4.75 -25.30
C LEU A 13 0.41 5.39 -25.86
N GLY A 14 -0.37 6.05 -25.00
CA GLY A 14 -1.60 6.73 -25.38
C GLY A 14 -2.55 6.99 -24.22
N ASN A 15 -3.58 7.78 -24.50
CA ASN A 15 -4.60 8.16 -23.51
C ASN A 15 -5.44 6.96 -23.05
N LEU A 16 -5.68 5.98 -23.94
CA LEU A 16 -6.43 4.76 -23.59
C LEU A 16 -5.64 3.90 -22.61
N GLU A 17 -4.33 3.75 -22.85
CA GLU A 17 -3.41 2.98 -22.01
C GLU A 17 -3.25 3.63 -20.64
N LEU A 18 -3.15 4.96 -20.60
CA LEU A 18 -3.14 5.70 -19.33
C LEU A 18 -4.42 5.44 -18.51
N ALA A 19 -5.58 5.56 -19.15
CA ALA A 19 -6.87 5.32 -18.51
C ALA A 19 -6.99 3.87 -18.02
N ALA A 20 -6.57 2.92 -18.84
CA ALA A 20 -6.57 1.49 -18.52
C ALA A 20 -5.71 1.16 -17.30
N VAL A 21 -4.48 1.68 -17.24
CA VAL A 21 -3.57 1.47 -16.10
C VAL A 21 -4.06 2.18 -14.85
N SER A 22 -4.61 3.39 -14.99
CA SER A 22 -5.24 4.10 -13.88
C SER A 22 -6.35 3.26 -13.28
N LEU A 23 -7.32 2.83 -14.10
CA LEU A 23 -8.45 1.99 -13.67
C LEU A 23 -8.01 0.65 -13.06
N GLY A 24 -7.00 0.00 -13.64
CA GLY A 24 -6.43 -1.23 -13.11
C GLY A 24 -5.74 -1.03 -11.74
N ASN A 25 -4.98 0.04 -11.57
CA ASN A 25 -4.29 0.35 -10.32
C ASN A 25 -5.26 0.84 -9.24
N THR A 26 -6.05 1.88 -9.51
CA THR A 26 -6.90 2.54 -8.51
C THR A 26 -8.20 1.79 -8.24
N GLY A 27 -8.77 1.11 -9.24
CA GLY A 27 -9.99 0.33 -9.09
C GLY A 27 -9.74 -1.07 -8.56
N ILE A 28 -8.93 -1.86 -9.28
CA ILE A 28 -8.79 -3.30 -9.00
C ILE A 28 -7.63 -3.61 -8.05
N GLN A 29 -6.44 -3.03 -8.29
CA GLN A 29 -5.24 -3.35 -7.49
C GLN A 29 -5.34 -2.85 -6.06
N VAL A 30 -5.86 -1.63 -5.84
CA VAL A 30 -6.06 -1.07 -4.49
C VAL A 30 -6.97 -1.95 -3.64
N PHE A 31 -7.99 -2.58 -4.23
CA PHE A 31 -8.86 -3.53 -3.52
C PHE A 31 -8.08 -4.73 -2.97
N ALA A 32 -7.31 -5.40 -3.83
CA ALA A 32 -6.51 -6.55 -3.43
C ALA A 32 -5.39 -6.17 -2.45
N PHE A 33 -4.73 -5.03 -2.68
CA PHE A 33 -3.67 -4.52 -1.81
C PHE A 33 -4.20 -4.21 -0.41
N GLY A 34 -5.32 -3.48 -0.29
CA GLY A 34 -5.91 -3.11 1.00
C GLY A 34 -6.33 -4.34 1.82
N LEU A 35 -6.97 -5.33 1.18
CA LEU A 35 -7.38 -6.55 1.85
C LEU A 35 -6.18 -7.35 2.39
N LEU A 36 -5.17 -7.58 1.55
CA LEU A 36 -3.98 -8.34 1.94
C LEU A 36 -3.12 -7.59 2.96
N LEU A 37 -2.99 -6.26 2.83
CA LEU A 37 -2.30 -5.42 3.81
C LEU A 37 -2.96 -5.53 5.18
N GLY A 38 -4.28 -5.40 5.23
CA GLY A 38 -5.00 -5.46 6.50
C GLY A 38 -5.04 -6.84 7.13
N MET A 39 -5.11 -7.92 6.34
CA MET A 39 -4.91 -9.26 6.89
C MET A 39 -3.48 -9.47 7.42
N GLY A 40 -2.48 -8.85 6.79
CA GLY A 40 -1.08 -8.89 7.19
C GLY A 40 -0.78 -8.08 8.46
N SER A 41 -1.58 -7.07 8.80
CA SER A 41 -1.31 -6.22 9.98
C SER A 41 -1.45 -6.96 11.31
N ALA A 42 -2.32 -7.98 11.39
CA ALA A 42 -2.43 -8.85 12.56
C ALA A 42 -1.10 -9.58 12.88
N VAL A 43 -0.28 -9.86 11.85
CA VAL A 43 1.06 -10.45 12.02
C VAL A 43 1.98 -9.54 12.80
N GLU A 44 1.88 -8.24 12.57
CA GLU A 44 2.73 -7.23 13.20
C GLU A 44 2.57 -7.26 14.72
N THR A 45 1.31 -7.23 15.19
CA THR A 45 0.99 -7.30 16.62
C THR A 45 1.48 -8.62 17.24
N LEU A 46 1.20 -9.75 16.58
CA LEU A 46 1.58 -11.07 17.09
C LEU A 46 3.11 -11.26 17.12
N CYS A 47 3.81 -10.89 16.05
CA CYS A 47 5.27 -10.97 15.97
C CYS A 47 5.92 -9.99 16.95
N GLY A 48 5.43 -8.75 17.06
CA GLY A 48 5.99 -7.75 17.95
C GLY A 48 5.82 -8.11 19.43
N GLN A 49 4.63 -8.53 19.85
CA GLN A 49 4.42 -9.02 21.22
C GLN A 49 5.27 -10.26 21.53
N ALA A 50 5.39 -11.20 20.58
CA ALA A 50 6.25 -12.36 20.75
C ALA A 50 7.74 -11.98 20.84
N TYR A 51 8.17 -11.02 20.03
CA TYR A 51 9.55 -10.52 20.03
C TYR A 51 9.89 -9.83 21.35
N GLY A 52 9.02 -8.92 21.83
CA GLY A 52 9.15 -8.27 23.13
C GLY A 52 9.17 -9.26 24.30
N ALA A 53 8.40 -10.35 24.20
CA ALA A 53 8.39 -11.43 25.17
C ALA A 53 9.56 -12.44 25.01
N ASN A 54 10.55 -12.15 24.15
CA ASN A 54 11.70 -13.01 23.83
C ASN A 54 11.34 -14.40 23.29
N ARG A 55 10.16 -14.58 22.70
CA ARG A 55 9.71 -15.85 22.09
C ARG A 55 10.10 -15.90 20.62
N TYR A 56 11.40 -15.84 20.33
CA TYR A 56 11.89 -15.65 18.96
C TYR A 56 11.46 -16.74 17.97
N GLU A 57 11.38 -17.99 18.41
CA GLU A 57 11.07 -19.13 17.52
C GLU A 57 9.67 -19.03 16.88
N ILE A 58 8.69 -18.46 17.60
CA ILE A 58 7.31 -18.37 17.10
C ILE A 58 7.17 -17.35 15.95
N LEU A 59 8.10 -16.40 15.81
CA LEU A 59 8.04 -15.39 14.74
C LEU A 59 8.10 -16.04 13.36
N GLY A 60 8.99 -17.03 13.17
CA GLY A 60 9.10 -17.78 11.93
C GLY A 60 7.83 -18.59 11.63
N ILE A 61 7.13 -19.07 12.67
CA ILE A 61 5.84 -19.76 12.53
C ILE A 61 4.73 -18.78 12.13
N TYR A 62 4.67 -17.59 12.74
CA TYR A 62 3.70 -16.56 12.34
C TYR A 62 3.92 -16.07 10.92
N LEU A 63 5.18 -15.89 10.49
CA LEU A 63 5.52 -15.58 9.10
C LEU A 63 4.93 -16.62 8.13
N GLN A 64 5.18 -17.91 8.38
CA GLN A 64 4.70 -19.00 7.53
C GLN A 64 3.17 -19.12 7.55
N ARG A 65 2.57 -19.11 8.74
CA ARG A 65 1.11 -19.20 8.93
C ARG A 65 0.37 -18.09 8.21
N SER A 66 0.87 -16.87 8.34
CA SER A 66 0.29 -15.71 7.67
C SER A 66 0.46 -15.81 6.15
N THR A 67 1.64 -16.20 5.68
CA THR A 67 1.88 -16.41 4.24
C THR A 67 0.90 -17.44 3.67
N ILE A 68 0.70 -18.58 4.32
CA ILE A 68 -0.28 -19.59 3.90
C ILE A 68 -1.68 -18.98 3.82
N LEU A 69 -2.11 -18.28 4.86
CA LEU A 69 -3.43 -17.68 4.90
C LEU A 69 -3.64 -16.64 3.79
N LEU A 70 -2.69 -15.72 3.62
CA LEU A 70 -2.74 -14.67 2.59
C LEU A 70 -2.68 -15.26 1.17
N MET A 71 -1.93 -16.35 0.96
CA MET A 71 -1.91 -17.07 -0.32
C MET A 71 -3.28 -17.71 -0.62
N VAL A 72 -3.96 -18.26 0.39
CA VAL A 72 -5.33 -18.77 0.22
C VAL A 72 -6.30 -17.63 -0.06
N THR A 73 -6.17 -16.47 0.60
CA THR A 73 -6.98 -15.28 0.31
C THR A 73 -6.69 -14.69 -1.08
N ALA A 74 -5.46 -14.84 -1.59
CA ALA A 74 -5.11 -14.38 -2.94
C ALA A 74 -5.86 -15.14 -4.05
N LEU A 75 -6.31 -16.38 -3.81
CA LEU A 75 -7.05 -17.18 -4.79
C LEU A 75 -8.40 -16.55 -5.20
N PRO A 76 -9.33 -16.17 -4.30
CA PRO A 76 -10.54 -15.48 -4.69
C PRO A 76 -10.26 -14.09 -5.30
N LEU A 77 -9.20 -13.39 -4.89
CA LEU A 77 -8.81 -12.12 -5.51
C LEU A 77 -8.35 -12.30 -6.96
N MET A 78 -7.63 -13.40 -7.25
CA MET A 78 -7.24 -13.75 -8.61
C MET A 78 -8.46 -13.95 -9.51
N VAL A 79 -9.54 -14.55 -9.00
CA VAL A 79 -10.80 -14.70 -9.75
C VAL A 79 -11.35 -13.32 -10.17
N ILE A 80 -11.32 -12.33 -9.28
CA ILE A 80 -11.73 -10.95 -9.59
C ILE A 80 -10.88 -10.37 -10.73
N TYR A 81 -9.57 -10.61 -10.72
CA TYR A 81 -8.67 -10.12 -11.79
C TYR A 81 -8.93 -10.80 -13.13
N ILE A 82 -9.18 -12.11 -13.13
CA ILE A 82 -9.53 -12.87 -14.34
C ILE A 82 -10.81 -12.31 -14.96
N PHE A 83 -11.81 -12.04 -14.15
CA PHE A 83 -13.10 -11.47 -14.58
C PHE A 83 -13.15 -9.93 -14.55
N SER A 84 -12.00 -9.26 -14.56
CA SER A 84 -11.93 -7.79 -14.53
C SER A 84 -12.72 -7.13 -15.66
N LYS A 85 -12.59 -7.62 -16.91
CA LYS A 85 -13.34 -7.07 -18.06
C LYS A 85 -14.86 -7.05 -17.86
N PRO A 86 -15.55 -8.19 -17.62
CA PRO A 86 -17.00 -8.18 -17.44
C PRO A 86 -17.43 -7.41 -16.18
N ILE A 87 -16.62 -7.41 -15.11
CA ILE A 87 -16.89 -6.59 -13.91
C ILE A 87 -16.87 -5.11 -14.26
N LEU A 88 -15.86 -4.63 -14.98
CA LEU A 88 -15.75 -3.22 -15.37
C LEU A 88 -16.90 -2.81 -16.30
N ILE A 89 -17.27 -3.65 -17.27
CA ILE A 89 -18.43 -3.39 -18.14
C ILE A 89 -19.72 -3.32 -17.31
N LEU A 90 -19.90 -4.20 -16.31
CA LEU A 90 -21.06 -4.17 -15.42
C LEU A 90 -21.11 -2.89 -14.57
N LEU A 91 -19.95 -2.35 -14.20
CA LEU A 91 -19.81 -1.08 -13.49
C LEU A 91 -20.02 0.15 -14.39
N GLY A 92 -20.28 -0.04 -15.69
CA GLY A 92 -20.60 1.02 -16.64
C GLY A 92 -19.42 1.51 -17.49
N GLU A 93 -18.25 0.86 -17.40
CA GLU A 93 -17.09 1.26 -18.19
C GLU A 93 -17.26 0.95 -19.70
N PRO A 94 -16.83 1.85 -20.59
CA PRO A 94 -16.80 1.59 -22.02
C PRO A 94 -15.99 0.33 -22.36
N VAL A 95 -16.49 -0.45 -23.33
CA VAL A 95 -15.92 -1.77 -23.68
C VAL A 95 -14.44 -1.70 -24.07
N ASN A 96 -14.01 -0.63 -24.73
CA ASN A 96 -12.60 -0.39 -25.10
C ASN A 96 -11.72 -0.17 -23.86
N ILE A 97 -12.16 0.68 -22.92
CA ILE A 97 -11.43 0.95 -21.66
C ILE A 97 -11.39 -0.31 -20.79
N ALA A 98 -12.53 -0.97 -20.61
CA ALA A 98 -12.62 -2.21 -19.83
C ALA A 98 -11.75 -3.33 -20.42
N SER A 99 -11.65 -3.44 -21.75
CA SER A 99 -10.78 -4.42 -22.42
C SER A 99 -9.30 -4.11 -22.20
N ALA A 100 -8.89 -2.84 -22.36
CA ALA A 100 -7.52 -2.42 -22.14
C ALA A 100 -7.10 -2.58 -20.67
N ALA A 101 -7.95 -2.16 -19.73
CA ALA A 101 -7.72 -2.32 -18.29
C ALA A 101 -7.56 -3.80 -17.91
N ALA A 102 -8.39 -4.69 -18.47
CA ALA A 102 -8.28 -6.11 -18.22
C ALA A 102 -6.93 -6.69 -18.67
N VAL A 103 -6.41 -6.30 -19.84
CA VAL A 103 -5.08 -6.74 -20.32
C VAL A 103 -3.98 -6.37 -19.32
N PHE A 104 -4.00 -5.14 -18.80
CA PHE A 104 -3.07 -4.70 -17.76
C PHE A 104 -3.25 -5.51 -16.47
N VAL A 105 -4.49 -5.66 -15.99
CA VAL A 105 -4.84 -6.38 -14.76
C VAL A 105 -4.47 -7.87 -14.83
N HIS A 106 -4.59 -8.51 -15.98
CA HIS A 106 -4.11 -9.89 -16.17
C HIS A 106 -2.60 -9.99 -15.93
N GLY A 107 -1.83 -9.00 -16.36
CA GLY A 107 -0.40 -8.90 -16.04
C GLY A 107 -0.10 -8.73 -14.54
N LEU A 108 -1.07 -8.25 -13.75
CA LEU A 108 -0.96 -8.08 -12.30
C LEU A 108 -1.35 -9.33 -11.49
N ILE A 109 -1.85 -10.41 -12.11
CA ILE A 109 -2.21 -11.62 -11.37
C ILE A 109 -1.05 -12.16 -10.49
N PRO A 110 0.20 -12.27 -11.00
CA PRO A 110 1.31 -12.74 -10.15
C PRO A 110 1.64 -11.78 -9.00
N GLN A 111 1.32 -10.49 -9.13
CA GLN A 111 1.53 -9.47 -8.10
C GLN A 111 0.70 -9.77 -6.84
N ILE A 112 -0.51 -10.32 -6.97
CA ILE A 112 -1.39 -10.63 -5.82
C ILE A 112 -0.67 -11.60 -4.87
N PHE A 113 -0.03 -12.63 -5.43
CA PHE A 113 0.74 -13.61 -4.66
C PHE A 113 2.04 -13.02 -4.12
N ALA A 114 2.67 -12.10 -4.85
CA ALA A 114 3.82 -11.36 -4.35
C ALA A 114 3.44 -10.50 -3.13
N TYR A 115 2.28 -9.85 -3.13
CA TYR A 115 1.76 -9.14 -1.96
C TYR A 115 1.49 -10.07 -0.79
N ALA A 116 0.85 -11.21 -1.05
CA ALA A 116 0.57 -12.22 -0.02
C ALA A 116 1.85 -12.75 0.66
N ALA A 117 2.97 -12.85 -0.05
CA ALA A 117 4.27 -13.18 0.52
C ALA A 117 4.97 -11.99 1.18
N ASN A 118 4.93 -10.81 0.56
CA ASN A 118 5.68 -9.64 0.99
C ASN A 118 5.17 -9.08 2.33
N PHE A 119 3.85 -9.02 2.56
CA PHE A 119 3.35 -8.42 3.80
C PHE A 119 3.81 -9.17 5.06
N PRO A 120 3.71 -10.50 5.16
CA PRO A 120 4.25 -11.25 6.28
C PRO A 120 5.75 -11.08 6.46
N ILE A 121 6.51 -11.11 5.36
CA ILE A 121 7.98 -10.92 5.38
C ILE A 121 8.33 -9.55 5.96
N GLN A 122 7.65 -8.49 5.51
CA GLN A 122 7.87 -7.16 6.05
C GLN A 122 7.52 -7.07 7.53
N LYS A 123 6.39 -7.65 7.97
CA LYS A 123 6.02 -7.63 9.40
C LYS A 123 6.97 -8.45 10.27
N PHE A 124 7.49 -9.56 9.76
CA PHE A 124 8.55 -10.33 10.42
C PHE A 124 9.81 -9.47 10.63
N LEU A 125 10.30 -8.79 9.59
CA LEU A 125 11.49 -7.94 9.68
C LEU A 125 11.26 -6.70 10.56
N GLN A 126 10.12 -6.02 10.37
CA GLN A 126 9.74 -4.80 11.10
C GLN A 126 9.59 -5.04 12.60
N SER A 127 8.95 -6.14 13.02
CA SER A 127 8.79 -6.47 14.45
C SER A 127 10.12 -6.60 15.21
N GLN A 128 11.20 -6.94 14.50
CA GLN A 128 12.57 -7.05 15.02
C GLN A 128 13.37 -5.75 14.88
N SER A 129 12.75 -4.66 14.42
CA SER A 129 13.40 -3.40 14.02
C SER A 129 14.42 -3.55 12.89
N ILE A 130 14.28 -4.56 12.02
CA ILE A 130 15.16 -4.81 10.87
C ILE A 130 14.56 -4.11 9.63
N ILE A 131 14.83 -2.83 9.45
CA ILE A 131 14.17 -2.00 8.42
C ILE A 131 15.08 -1.74 7.21
N ALA A 132 16.38 -1.58 7.45
CA ALA A 132 17.35 -1.18 6.42
C ALA A 132 17.40 -2.13 5.19
N PRO A 133 17.37 -3.47 5.33
CA PRO A 133 17.38 -4.36 4.17
C PRO A 133 16.20 -4.11 3.23
N SER A 134 14.99 -3.97 3.77
CA SER A 134 13.79 -3.71 2.97
C SER A 134 13.85 -2.37 2.25
N ALA A 135 14.45 -1.35 2.87
CA ALA A 135 14.65 -0.04 2.23
C ALA A 135 15.61 -0.14 1.04
N TYR A 136 16.80 -0.74 1.21
CA TYR A 136 17.77 -0.89 0.12
C TYR A 136 17.26 -1.78 -1.01
N ILE A 137 16.58 -2.88 -0.68
CA ILE A 137 15.96 -3.77 -1.67
C ILE A 137 14.90 -3.01 -2.47
N SER A 138 14.08 -2.18 -1.83
CA SER A 138 13.03 -1.41 -2.51
C SER A 138 13.61 -0.37 -3.46
N VAL A 139 14.70 0.31 -3.09
CA VAL A 139 15.42 1.24 -3.96
C VAL A 139 16.02 0.51 -5.16
N GLY A 140 16.70 -0.62 -4.94
CA GLY A 140 17.25 -1.42 -6.03
C GLY A 140 16.18 -1.96 -6.97
N ALA A 141 15.07 -2.47 -6.42
CA ALA A 141 13.94 -2.96 -7.20
C ALA A 141 13.29 -1.85 -8.03
N LEU A 142 13.23 -0.60 -7.53
CA LEU A 142 12.74 0.54 -8.32
C LEU A 142 13.64 0.80 -9.53
N VAL A 143 14.97 0.79 -9.38
CA VAL A 143 15.89 1.01 -10.50
C VAL A 143 15.74 -0.08 -11.55
N VAL A 144 15.70 -1.35 -11.12
CA VAL A 144 15.47 -2.50 -12.02
C VAL A 144 14.11 -2.39 -12.70
N HIS A 145 13.07 -1.99 -11.95
CA HIS A 145 11.73 -1.80 -12.49
C HIS A 145 11.71 -0.75 -13.61
N LEU A 146 12.31 0.43 -13.41
CA LEU A 146 12.34 1.48 -14.43
C LEU A 146 12.99 0.99 -15.72
N PHE A 147 14.11 0.27 -15.61
CA PHE A 147 14.81 -0.30 -16.77
C PHE A 147 14.00 -1.37 -17.48
N LEU A 148 13.43 -2.33 -16.75
CA LEU A 148 12.66 -3.42 -17.33
C LEU A 148 11.34 -2.93 -17.92
N THR A 149 10.69 -1.94 -17.32
CA THR A 149 9.46 -1.35 -17.85
C THR A 149 9.74 -0.63 -19.15
N TRP A 150 10.82 0.15 -19.23
CA TRP A 150 11.25 0.77 -20.49
C TRP A 150 11.52 -0.26 -21.59
N LEU A 151 12.21 -1.37 -21.28
CA LEU A 151 12.45 -2.45 -22.23
C LEU A 151 11.14 -3.09 -22.70
N ALA A 152 10.29 -3.52 -21.77
CA ALA A 152 9.06 -4.22 -22.11
C ALA A 152 8.09 -3.35 -22.90
N VAL A 153 7.95 -2.08 -22.52
CA VAL A 153 7.00 -1.15 -23.14
C VAL A 153 7.50 -0.63 -24.48
N PHE A 154 8.76 -0.18 -24.59
CA PHE A 154 9.24 0.53 -25.79
C PHE A 154 10.20 -0.26 -26.69
N LYS A 155 10.82 -1.33 -26.19
CA LYS A 155 11.77 -2.14 -27.00
C LYS A 155 11.19 -3.46 -27.44
N TRP A 156 10.41 -4.11 -26.58
CA TRP A 156 9.76 -5.38 -26.91
C TRP A 156 8.31 -5.24 -27.33
N ASP A 157 7.73 -4.04 -27.19
CA ASP A 157 6.35 -3.73 -27.59
C ASP A 157 5.30 -4.66 -26.93
N TRP A 158 5.53 -5.00 -25.65
CA TRP A 158 4.59 -5.84 -24.87
C TRP A 158 3.38 -5.05 -24.35
N GLY A 159 3.35 -3.74 -24.57
CA GLY A 159 2.26 -2.84 -24.21
C GLY A 159 1.80 -2.96 -22.74
N LEU A 160 0.48 -2.89 -22.54
CA LEU A 160 -0.16 -2.95 -21.22
C LEU A 160 0.11 -4.26 -20.47
N LEU A 161 0.12 -5.39 -21.18
CA LEU A 161 0.40 -6.68 -20.55
C LEU A 161 1.83 -6.72 -20.01
N GLY A 162 2.80 -6.26 -20.82
CA GLY A 162 4.20 -6.16 -20.42
C GLY A 162 4.41 -5.26 -19.21
N ALA A 163 3.75 -4.09 -19.20
CA ALA A 163 3.77 -3.19 -18.05
C ALA A 163 3.26 -3.86 -16.76
N GLY A 164 2.14 -4.58 -16.84
CA GLY A 164 1.60 -5.34 -15.71
C GLY A 164 2.54 -6.47 -15.24
N LEU A 165 3.12 -7.23 -16.18
CA LEU A 165 4.04 -8.33 -15.87
C LEU A 165 5.36 -7.84 -15.24
N VAL A 166 5.93 -6.74 -15.73
CA VAL A 166 7.14 -6.16 -15.14
C VAL A 166 6.86 -5.60 -13.75
N LEU A 167 5.69 -4.99 -13.54
CA LEU A 167 5.24 -4.57 -12.22
C LEU A 167 5.14 -5.77 -11.27
N SER A 168 4.51 -6.86 -11.69
CA SER A 168 4.45 -8.13 -10.95
C SER A 168 5.84 -8.69 -10.64
N LEU A 169 6.74 -8.71 -11.63
CA LEU A 169 8.11 -9.21 -11.49
C LEU A 169 8.88 -8.40 -10.45
N SER A 170 8.69 -7.08 -10.43
CA SER A 170 9.37 -6.17 -9.50
C SER A 170 9.00 -6.48 -8.05
N TRP A 171 7.73 -6.81 -7.79
CA TRP A 171 7.30 -7.28 -6.47
C TRP A 171 7.88 -8.64 -6.10
N TRP A 172 7.99 -9.57 -7.05
CA TRP A 172 8.65 -10.86 -6.80
C TRP A 172 10.15 -10.71 -6.53
N ILE A 173 10.85 -9.80 -7.20
CA ILE A 173 12.26 -9.47 -6.88
C ILE A 173 12.38 -9.03 -5.43
N ILE A 174 11.47 -8.16 -4.96
CA ILE A 174 11.43 -7.71 -3.57
C ILE A 174 11.21 -8.90 -2.61
N VAL A 175 10.22 -9.75 -2.90
CA VAL A 175 9.90 -10.94 -2.08
C VAL A 175 11.09 -11.87 -1.97
N VAL A 176 11.70 -12.23 -3.10
CA VAL A 176 12.84 -13.16 -3.15
C VAL A 176 14.05 -12.58 -2.43
N ALA A 177 14.37 -11.30 -2.66
CA ALA A 177 15.50 -10.65 -2.01
C ALA A 177 15.31 -10.54 -0.49
N GLN A 178 14.11 -10.17 -0.02
CA GLN A 178 13.83 -10.10 1.41
C GLN A 178 13.83 -11.48 2.07
N PHE A 179 13.26 -12.50 1.41
CA PHE A 179 13.28 -13.86 1.94
C PHE A 179 14.71 -14.44 1.96
N ALA A 180 15.51 -14.19 0.93
CA ALA A 180 16.93 -14.57 0.92
C ALA A 180 17.68 -13.91 2.08
N TYR A 181 17.42 -12.63 2.37
CA TYR A 181 17.96 -11.96 3.55
C TYR A 181 17.55 -12.67 4.84
N ILE A 182 16.27 -13.01 5.02
CA ILE A 182 15.79 -13.75 6.21
C ILE A 182 16.50 -15.10 6.35
N ALA A 183 16.64 -15.86 5.26
CA ALA A 183 17.21 -17.20 5.28
C ALA A 183 18.73 -17.21 5.51
N MET A 184 19.45 -16.18 5.05
CA MET A 184 20.92 -16.15 5.05
C MET A 184 21.52 -15.26 6.15
N SER A 185 20.77 -14.28 6.65
CA SER A 185 21.29 -13.32 7.63
C SER A 185 21.48 -13.94 9.01
N LYS A 186 22.63 -13.62 9.64
CA LYS A 186 22.90 -14.00 11.04
C LYS A 186 21.89 -13.39 12.00
N THR A 187 21.36 -12.19 11.69
CA THR A 187 20.40 -11.47 12.53
C THR A 187 19.09 -12.24 12.67
N CYS A 188 18.65 -12.92 11.62
CA CYS A 188 17.38 -13.66 11.60
C CYS A 188 17.51 -15.12 12.08
N ARG A 189 18.72 -15.58 12.44
CA ARG A 189 18.98 -17.00 12.74
C ARG A 189 18.23 -17.53 13.97
N ASN A 190 17.85 -16.65 14.89
CA ASN A 190 17.09 -17.02 16.09
C ASN A 190 15.57 -16.96 15.87
N THR A 191 15.12 -16.17 14.91
CA THR A 191 13.70 -15.95 14.59
C THR A 191 13.21 -16.77 13.40
N TRP A 192 14.13 -17.21 12.54
CA TRP A 192 13.89 -18.12 11.42
C TRP A 192 14.67 -19.43 11.59
N LYS A 193 13.96 -20.54 11.82
CA LYS A 193 14.52 -21.90 11.95
C LYS A 193 14.19 -22.81 10.76
N GLY A 194 13.65 -22.25 9.69
CA GLY A 194 13.17 -22.99 8.52
C GLY A 194 11.68 -23.31 8.58
N PHE A 195 11.23 -24.11 7.61
CA PHE A 195 9.82 -24.46 7.46
C PHE A 195 9.34 -25.43 8.55
N SER A 196 8.10 -25.27 8.99
CA SER A 196 7.51 -26.08 10.06
C SER A 196 6.03 -26.33 9.81
N LEU A 197 5.58 -27.56 10.11
CA LEU A 197 4.17 -27.94 10.03
C LEU A 197 3.28 -27.19 11.05
N GLN A 198 3.88 -26.60 12.09
CA GLN A 198 3.14 -25.76 13.05
C GLN A 198 2.53 -24.51 12.40
N ALA A 199 2.98 -24.14 11.20
CA ALA A 199 2.39 -23.07 10.42
C ALA A 199 0.92 -23.33 10.04
N PHE A 200 0.50 -24.60 9.96
CA PHE A 200 -0.88 -24.99 9.62
C PHE A 200 -1.82 -25.04 10.83
N ASP A 201 -1.28 -24.95 12.04
CA ASP A 201 -2.10 -24.95 13.26
C ASP A 201 -2.78 -23.58 13.48
N GLY A 202 -3.99 -23.58 14.03
CA GLY A 202 -4.70 -22.37 14.45
C GLY A 202 -5.10 -21.41 13.31
N LEU A 203 -5.07 -21.83 12.05
CA LEU A 203 -5.37 -20.99 10.88
C LEU A 203 -6.72 -20.27 10.96
N TRP A 204 -7.77 -20.94 11.45
CA TRP A 204 -9.10 -20.33 11.59
C TRP A 204 -9.14 -19.16 12.58
N ARG A 205 -8.45 -19.31 13.73
CA ARG A 205 -8.34 -18.24 14.72
C ARG A 205 -7.55 -17.07 14.16
N PHE A 206 -6.46 -17.36 13.45
CA PHE A 206 -5.65 -16.35 12.78
C PHE A 206 -6.47 -15.61 11.70
N PHE A 207 -7.26 -16.34 10.91
CA PHE A 207 -8.15 -15.77 9.90
C PHE A 207 -9.16 -14.80 10.50
N LYS A 208 -9.83 -15.15 11.60
CA LYS A 208 -10.79 -14.24 12.25
C LYS A 208 -10.14 -12.92 12.66
N LEU A 209 -8.94 -12.98 13.23
CA LEU A 209 -8.18 -11.79 13.62
C LEU A 209 -7.78 -10.94 12.40
N SER A 210 -7.18 -11.58 11.39
CA SER A 210 -6.79 -10.92 10.14
C SER A 210 -7.97 -10.32 9.38
N ALA A 211 -9.14 -10.99 9.38
CA ALA A 211 -10.33 -10.50 8.69
C ALA A 211 -10.87 -9.21 9.33
N THR A 212 -10.86 -9.10 10.66
CA THR A 212 -11.27 -7.85 11.34
C THR A 212 -10.36 -6.67 10.99
N SER A 213 -9.04 -6.88 10.95
CA SER A 213 -8.08 -5.86 10.55
C SER A 213 -8.22 -5.49 9.07
N ALA A 214 -8.52 -6.47 8.21
CA ALA A 214 -8.76 -6.25 6.79
C ALA A 214 -9.99 -5.38 6.54
N VAL A 215 -11.11 -5.66 7.19
CA VAL A 215 -12.34 -4.85 7.03
C VAL A 215 -12.10 -3.39 7.40
N MET A 216 -11.40 -3.11 8.49
CA MET A 216 -11.10 -1.74 8.91
C MET A 216 -10.31 -0.97 7.85
N LEU A 217 -9.20 -1.53 7.37
CA LEU A 217 -8.34 -0.90 6.36
C LEU A 217 -9.00 -0.83 4.98
N CYS A 218 -9.81 -1.83 4.63
CA CYS A 218 -10.62 -1.80 3.42
C CYS A 218 -11.61 -0.63 3.46
N LEU A 219 -12.37 -0.46 4.55
CA LEU A 219 -13.31 0.66 4.68
C LEU A 219 -12.60 2.02 4.59
N GLU A 220 -11.42 2.14 5.21
CA GLU A 220 -10.59 3.34 5.15
C GLU A 220 -10.08 3.63 3.73
N THR A 221 -9.77 2.59 2.95
CA THR A 221 -9.29 2.78 1.58
C THR A 221 -10.46 3.01 0.61
N TRP A 222 -11.61 2.38 0.85
CA TRP A 222 -12.75 2.40 -0.05
C TRP A 222 -13.63 3.64 0.10
N TYR A 223 -13.68 4.27 1.29
CA TYR A 223 -14.45 5.51 1.42
C TYR A 223 -13.92 6.62 0.49
N PHE A 224 -12.61 6.66 0.24
CA PHE A 224 -12.03 7.61 -0.71
C PHE A 224 -12.55 7.39 -2.14
N GLN A 225 -12.76 6.14 -2.55
CA GLN A 225 -13.32 5.85 -3.87
C GLN A 225 -14.78 6.33 -3.98
N ILE A 226 -15.54 6.22 -2.90
CA ILE A 226 -16.91 6.77 -2.83
C ILE A 226 -16.89 8.30 -3.00
N LEU A 227 -15.93 9.00 -2.38
CA LEU A 227 -15.80 10.46 -2.53
C LEU A 227 -15.50 10.87 -3.98
N VAL A 228 -14.62 10.14 -4.67
CA VAL A 228 -14.33 10.38 -6.10
C VAL A 228 -15.58 10.16 -6.95
N LEU A 229 -16.35 9.08 -6.70
CA LEU A 229 -17.60 8.83 -7.40
C LEU A 229 -18.62 9.95 -7.20
N ILE A 230 -18.79 10.45 -5.97
CA ILE A 230 -19.70 11.57 -5.67
C ILE A 230 -19.24 12.84 -6.39
N ALA A 231 -17.94 13.13 -6.42
CA ALA A 231 -17.40 14.28 -7.14
C ALA A 231 -17.69 14.20 -8.65
N GLY A 232 -17.68 13.00 -9.22
CA GLY A 232 -18.05 12.75 -10.63
C GLY A 232 -19.52 13.01 -10.97
N LEU A 233 -20.40 13.15 -9.97
CA LEU A 233 -21.83 13.47 -10.15
C LEU A 233 -22.14 14.97 -10.07
N LEU A 234 -21.12 15.82 -9.84
CA LEU A 234 -21.30 17.28 -9.74
C LEU A 234 -21.52 17.92 -11.12
N LYS A 235 -22.20 19.07 -11.16
CA LYS A 235 -22.50 19.81 -12.40
C LYS A 235 -21.26 20.18 -13.24
N ASN A 236 -20.12 20.43 -12.57
CA ASN A 236 -18.81 20.67 -13.19
C ASN A 236 -17.86 19.51 -12.85
N ALA A 237 -18.25 18.28 -13.19
CA ALA A 237 -17.55 17.06 -12.81
C ALA A 237 -16.05 17.08 -13.18
N GLU A 238 -15.68 17.56 -14.37
CA GLU A 238 -14.29 17.65 -14.83
C GLU A 238 -13.42 18.49 -13.88
N VAL A 239 -13.79 19.75 -13.65
CA VAL A 239 -13.05 20.65 -12.74
C VAL A 239 -13.04 20.12 -11.30
N ALA A 240 -14.15 19.54 -10.84
CA ALA A 240 -14.24 18.97 -9.50
C ALA A 240 -13.33 17.75 -9.32
N LEU A 241 -13.31 16.85 -10.31
CA LEU A 241 -12.46 15.66 -10.30
C LEU A 241 -10.98 16.02 -10.42
N ASP A 242 -10.63 16.96 -11.30
CA ASP A 242 -9.24 17.37 -11.51
C ASP A 242 -8.67 18.07 -10.28
N SER A 243 -9.42 19.01 -9.68
CA SER A 243 -8.99 19.67 -8.44
C SER A 243 -8.94 18.71 -7.25
N LEU A 244 -9.90 17.78 -7.14
CA LEU A 244 -9.88 16.72 -6.14
C LEU A 244 -8.68 15.77 -6.34
N SER A 245 -8.33 15.43 -7.58
CA SER A 245 -7.17 14.60 -7.92
C SER A 245 -5.85 15.25 -7.48
N VAL A 246 -5.71 16.56 -7.69
CA VAL A 246 -4.57 17.34 -7.16
C VAL A 246 -4.50 17.25 -5.64
N CYS A 247 -5.60 17.56 -4.95
CA CYS A 247 -5.64 17.55 -3.48
C CYS A 247 -5.39 16.15 -2.91
N THR A 248 -6.00 15.11 -3.49
CA THR A 248 -5.83 13.72 -3.04
C THR A 248 -4.45 13.18 -3.34
N THR A 249 -3.79 13.62 -4.41
CA THR A 249 -2.38 13.27 -4.67
C THR A 249 -1.44 13.83 -3.60
N ILE A 250 -1.59 15.12 -3.26
CA ILE A 250 -0.83 15.77 -2.17
C ILE A 250 -1.13 15.08 -0.83
N SER A 251 -2.41 14.81 -0.54
CA SER A 251 -2.81 14.09 0.67
C SER A 251 -2.22 12.69 0.73
N GLY A 252 -2.19 11.96 -0.39
CA GLY A 252 -1.60 10.63 -0.50
C GLY A 252 -0.11 10.61 -0.16
N TRP A 253 0.65 11.65 -0.56
CA TRP A 253 2.08 11.75 -0.19
C TRP A 253 2.29 11.90 1.31
N VAL A 254 1.52 12.78 1.97
CA VAL A 254 1.60 12.96 3.43
C VAL A 254 1.10 11.72 4.16
N PHE A 255 0.02 11.10 3.67
CA PHE A 255 -0.53 9.88 4.23
C PHE A 255 0.49 8.73 4.24
N MET A 256 1.33 8.59 3.20
CA MET A 256 2.40 7.58 3.20
C MET A 256 3.45 7.81 4.29
N ILE A 257 3.73 9.06 4.66
CA ILE A 257 4.59 9.39 5.81
C ILE A 257 3.91 8.94 7.11
N SER A 258 2.61 9.23 7.26
CA SER A 258 1.81 8.82 8.42
C SER A 258 1.72 7.29 8.56
N VAL A 259 1.60 6.55 7.45
CA VAL A 259 1.66 5.08 7.45
C VAL A 259 3.01 4.57 7.93
N GLY A 260 4.11 5.25 7.58
CA GLY A 260 5.45 4.96 8.10
C GLY A 260 5.52 5.13 9.63
N PHE A 261 4.96 6.21 10.16
CA PHE A 261 4.86 6.43 11.60
C PHE A 261 3.93 5.42 12.29
N ASN A 262 2.78 5.08 11.69
CA ASN A 262 1.88 4.04 12.20
C ASN A 262 2.62 2.70 12.35
N THR A 263 3.40 2.29 11.34
CA THR A 263 4.22 1.07 11.39
C THR A 263 5.24 1.15 12.52
N ALA A 264 5.93 2.28 12.68
CA ALA A 264 6.91 2.46 13.76
C ALA A 264 6.25 2.41 15.15
N ALA A 265 5.08 3.05 15.32
CA ALA A 265 4.28 2.98 16.54
C ALA A 265 3.84 1.53 16.82
N SER A 266 3.29 0.84 15.83
CA SER A 266 2.81 -0.54 15.99
C SER A 266 3.93 -1.48 16.44
N VAL A 267 5.10 -1.42 15.82
CA VAL A 267 6.29 -2.19 16.23
C VAL A 267 6.72 -1.85 17.65
N ARG A 268 6.90 -0.56 17.98
CA ARG A 268 7.39 -0.17 19.31
C ARG A 268 6.40 -0.55 20.40
N VAL A 269 5.11 -0.26 20.20
CA VAL A 269 4.07 -0.54 21.19
C VAL A 269 3.88 -2.03 21.39
N SER A 270 3.82 -2.82 20.32
CA SER A 270 3.70 -4.28 20.43
C SER A 270 4.93 -4.91 21.12
N ASN A 271 6.14 -4.45 20.84
CA ASN A 271 7.37 -4.90 21.50
C ASN A 271 7.37 -4.54 23.00
N GLU A 272 7.07 -3.29 23.37
CA GLU A 272 7.07 -2.87 24.77
C GLU A 272 5.95 -3.55 25.57
N LEU A 273 4.78 -3.78 24.96
CA LEU A 273 3.71 -4.56 25.60
C LEU A 273 4.11 -6.04 25.78
N GLY A 274 4.74 -6.64 24.77
CA GLY A 274 5.28 -8.00 24.86
C GLY A 274 6.33 -8.15 25.97
N ALA A 275 7.13 -7.11 26.21
CA ALA A 275 8.13 -7.05 27.27
C ALA A 275 7.54 -6.73 28.67
N GLY A 276 6.25 -6.41 28.76
CA GLY A 276 5.61 -6.02 30.03
C GLY A 276 5.89 -4.58 30.47
N HIS A 277 6.17 -3.67 29.52
CA HIS A 277 6.48 -2.26 29.77
C HIS A 277 5.36 -1.29 29.29
N PRO A 278 4.19 -1.26 29.96
CA PRO A 278 3.05 -0.45 29.49
C PRO A 278 3.33 1.07 29.49
N LYS A 279 4.21 1.55 30.39
CA LYS A 279 4.62 2.97 30.41
C LYS A 279 5.45 3.33 29.17
N SER A 280 6.39 2.47 28.78
CA SER A 280 7.20 2.66 27.56
C SER A 280 6.35 2.57 26.29
N ALA A 281 5.35 1.68 26.29
CA ALA A 281 4.37 1.60 25.22
C ALA A 281 3.59 2.93 25.06
N SER A 282 3.04 3.46 26.16
CA SER A 282 2.33 4.76 26.15
C SER A 282 3.23 5.92 25.71
N PHE A 283 4.46 5.98 26.23
CA PHE A 283 5.44 6.98 25.80
C PHE A 283 5.74 6.90 24.29
N SER A 284 5.84 5.68 23.74
CA SER A 284 6.06 5.48 22.30
C SER A 284 4.90 6.03 21.46
N VAL A 285 3.65 5.83 21.90
CA VAL A 285 2.47 6.42 21.22
C VAL A 285 2.55 7.94 21.21
N VAL A 286 2.88 8.57 22.34
CA VAL A 286 2.99 10.02 22.45
C VAL A 286 4.07 10.55 21.49
N VAL A 287 5.28 10.00 21.55
CA VAL A 287 6.39 10.45 20.70
C VAL A 287 6.06 10.32 19.22
N VAL A 288 5.58 9.16 18.78
CA VAL A 288 5.28 8.91 17.36
C VAL A 288 4.13 9.79 16.87
N THR A 289 3.08 9.96 17.68
CA THR A 289 1.95 10.85 17.35
C THR A 289 2.39 12.30 17.27
N SER A 290 3.21 12.78 18.20
CA SER A 290 3.75 14.14 18.17
C SER A 290 4.62 14.38 16.94
N CYS A 291 5.51 13.45 16.57
CA CYS A 291 6.32 13.56 15.36
C CYS A 291 5.45 13.62 14.10
N SER A 292 4.46 12.72 13.96
CA SER A 292 3.56 12.70 12.81
C SER A 292 2.71 13.98 12.72
N PHE A 293 2.21 14.47 13.87
CA PHE A 293 1.47 15.73 13.95
C PHE A 293 2.33 16.92 13.51
N ILE A 294 3.56 17.05 14.00
CA ILE A 294 4.47 18.15 13.63
C ILE A 294 4.73 18.15 12.12
N ILE A 295 5.03 16.99 11.54
CA ILE A 295 5.27 16.87 10.09
C ILE A 295 4.02 17.22 9.29
N SER A 296 2.85 16.81 9.75
CA SER A 296 1.57 17.09 9.09
C SER A 296 1.21 18.57 9.17
N VAL A 297 1.51 19.25 10.29
CA VAL A 297 1.40 20.71 10.43
C VAL A 297 2.35 21.43 9.49
N ILE A 298 3.61 20.99 9.39
CA ILE A 298 4.59 21.56 8.45
C ILE A 298 4.07 21.41 7.01
N ALA A 299 3.58 20.23 6.63
CA ALA A 299 3.02 19.99 5.30
C ALA A 299 1.80 20.88 5.03
N ALA A 300 0.90 21.04 6.00
CA ALA A 300 -0.26 21.92 5.90
C ALA A 300 0.15 23.40 5.73
N ILE A 301 1.17 23.87 6.45
CA ILE A 301 1.72 25.22 6.29
C ILE A 301 2.30 25.41 4.88
N VAL A 302 3.08 24.44 4.39
CA VAL A 302 3.65 24.49 3.03
C VAL A 302 2.53 24.58 1.98
N VAL A 303 1.49 23.73 2.09
CA VAL A 303 0.34 23.77 1.18
C VAL A 303 -0.36 25.14 1.22
N MET A 304 -0.54 25.73 2.40
CA MET A 304 -1.18 27.04 2.53
C MET A 304 -0.32 28.19 1.99
N ILE A 305 1.00 28.16 2.16
CA ILE A 305 1.92 29.15 1.60
C ILE A 305 1.90 29.09 0.07
N PHE A 306 1.91 27.89 -0.50
CA PHE A 306 1.96 27.67 -1.95
C PHE A 306 0.59 27.39 -2.57
N ARG A 307 -0.52 27.71 -1.91
CA ARG A 307 -1.89 27.35 -2.36
C ARG A 307 -2.20 27.74 -3.80
N ASP A 308 -1.69 28.88 -4.25
CA ASP A 308 -1.93 29.42 -5.59
C ASP A 308 -0.94 28.89 -6.64
N SER A 309 0.10 28.16 -6.23
CA SER A 309 1.19 27.72 -7.12
C SER A 309 1.38 26.20 -7.15
N ILE A 310 1.03 25.49 -6.07
CA ILE A 310 1.31 24.06 -5.91
C ILE A 310 0.55 23.18 -6.91
N SER A 311 -0.63 23.61 -7.34
CA SER A 311 -1.45 22.91 -8.33
C SER A 311 -0.82 22.92 -9.72
N TYR A 312 0.01 23.91 -10.05
CA TYR A 312 0.69 23.99 -11.35
C TYR A 312 1.77 22.93 -11.56
N ILE A 313 2.11 22.16 -10.52
CA ILE A 313 2.93 20.95 -10.66
C ILE A 313 2.15 19.85 -11.41
N PHE A 314 0.82 19.91 -11.38
CA PHE A 314 -0.07 18.85 -11.87
C PHE A 314 -0.92 19.29 -13.08
N THR A 315 -1.17 20.58 -13.25
CA THR A 315 -2.04 21.10 -14.32
C THR A 315 -1.56 22.46 -14.83
N GLU A 316 -1.73 22.71 -16.13
CA GLU A 316 -1.54 24.04 -16.73
C GLU A 316 -2.84 24.87 -16.74
N GLY A 317 -3.98 24.26 -16.35
CA GLY A 317 -5.29 24.89 -16.42
C GLY A 317 -5.59 25.82 -15.24
N GLU A 318 -5.75 27.12 -15.51
CA GLU A 318 -6.05 28.13 -14.48
C GLU A 318 -7.33 27.84 -13.68
N VAL A 319 -8.35 27.26 -14.32
CA VAL A 319 -9.64 26.93 -13.67
C VAL A 319 -9.46 25.86 -12.60
N VAL A 320 -8.70 24.80 -12.92
CA VAL A 320 -8.38 23.71 -11.98
C VAL A 320 -7.44 24.21 -10.89
N ALA A 321 -6.44 25.02 -11.26
CA ALA A 321 -5.49 25.59 -10.31
C ALA A 321 -6.19 26.46 -9.26
N LYS A 322 -7.14 27.30 -9.69
CA LYS A 322 -7.96 28.12 -8.79
C LYS A 322 -8.86 27.28 -7.88
N ALA A 323 -9.54 26.26 -8.43
CA ALA A 323 -10.36 25.36 -7.63
C ALA A 323 -9.52 24.60 -6.57
N ALA A 324 -8.32 24.16 -6.91
CA ALA A 324 -7.39 23.53 -5.97
C ALA A 324 -6.89 24.52 -4.89
N SER A 325 -6.65 25.79 -5.25
CA SER A 325 -6.33 26.85 -4.26
C SER A 325 -7.47 27.09 -3.29
N ASP A 326 -8.72 27.15 -3.78
CA ASP A 326 -9.91 27.31 -2.95
C ASP A 326 -10.15 26.12 -2.01
N LEU A 327 -9.75 24.91 -2.41
CA LEU A 327 -9.79 23.69 -1.59
C LEU A 327 -8.61 23.57 -0.60
N SER A 328 -7.54 24.35 -0.78
CA SER A 328 -6.31 24.21 0.01
C SER A 328 -6.51 24.35 1.54
N PRO A 329 -7.42 25.20 2.07
CA PRO A 329 -7.71 25.21 3.51
C PRO A 329 -8.31 23.90 4.02
N PHE A 330 -9.20 23.27 3.26
CA PHE A 330 -9.76 21.96 3.60
C PHE A 330 -8.71 20.86 3.48
N LEU A 331 -7.84 20.94 2.46
CA LEU A 331 -6.70 20.04 2.33
C LEU A 331 -5.76 20.16 3.54
N ALA A 332 -5.40 21.37 3.95
CA ALA A 332 -4.54 21.60 5.11
C ALA A 332 -5.12 21.01 6.41
N ALA A 333 -6.43 21.20 6.65
CA ALA A 333 -7.12 20.55 7.76
C ALA A 333 -7.09 19.02 7.65
N THR A 334 -7.34 18.49 6.45
CA THR A 334 -7.30 17.05 6.15
C THR A 334 -5.91 16.46 6.39
N LEU A 335 -4.84 17.17 6.00
CA LEU A 335 -3.46 16.74 6.24
C LEU A 335 -3.16 16.60 7.73
N ILE A 336 -3.62 17.52 8.55
CA ILE A 336 -3.41 17.47 10.01
C ILE A 336 -4.18 16.30 10.62
N LEU A 337 -5.45 16.13 10.25
CA LEU A 337 -6.30 15.04 10.76
C LEU A 337 -5.80 13.66 10.34
N ASN A 338 -5.53 13.48 9.05
CA ASN A 338 -4.96 12.25 8.50
C ASN A 338 -3.49 12.05 8.89
N GLY A 339 -2.84 13.07 9.43
CA GLY A 339 -1.53 12.95 10.05
C GLY A 339 -1.55 12.17 11.36
N VAL A 340 -2.64 12.29 12.11
CA VAL A 340 -2.79 11.75 13.47
C VAL A 340 -3.60 10.45 13.47
N GLN A 341 -4.72 10.42 12.73
CA GLN A 341 -5.66 9.29 12.75
C GLN A 341 -5.00 7.95 12.40
N PRO A 342 -4.13 7.82 11.38
CA PRO A 342 -3.47 6.56 11.07
C PRO A 342 -2.53 6.10 12.17
N VAL A 343 -1.87 7.01 12.89
CA VAL A 343 -0.98 6.64 14.00
C VAL A 343 -1.78 6.08 15.18
N LEU A 344 -2.93 6.68 15.47
CA LEU A 344 -3.82 6.26 16.55
C LEU A 344 -4.69 5.05 16.21
N SER A 345 -4.95 4.79 14.92
CA SER A 345 -5.65 3.59 14.46
C SER A 345 -4.81 2.31 14.55
N GLY A 346 -3.57 2.41 15.08
CA GLY A 346 -2.68 1.31 15.40
C GLY A 346 -3.44 0.10 15.91
N ASN A 347 -3.54 -0.91 15.05
CA ASN A 347 -4.48 -2.04 15.13
C ASN A 347 -4.71 -2.52 16.57
N ASN A 348 -5.96 -2.38 17.04
CA ASN A 348 -6.54 -2.99 18.25
C ASN A 348 -5.53 -3.76 19.11
N LEU A 349 -4.84 -3.03 19.98
CA LEU A 349 -3.98 -3.57 21.02
C LEU A 349 -4.79 -4.15 22.18
#